data_AF-A0A366SHC3-F1
#
_entry.id   AF-A0A366SHC3-F1
#
_cell.length_a   1.000
_cell.length_b   1.000
_cell.length_c   1.000
_cell.angle_alpha   90.00
_cell.angle_beta   90.00
_cell.angle_gamma   90.00
#
_symmetry.space_group_name_H-M   'P 1'
#
loop_
_entity.id
_entity.type
_entity.pdbx_description
1 polymer ?
#
loop_
_entity_poly.entity_id
_entity_poly.type
_entity_poly.pdbx_seq_one_letter_code
_entity_poly.pdbx_strand_id
1 'polypeptide(L)'
;MKKITIFLSVLLSVFILVGCGGKKEKLEWPDNKLTKLIPKPDAKYAEVETYDESLDVTVHKQSPEQFKSYVKEVKKKGFDNDVVDENDSMYTTYEAYDKKGNSIELSYDKKKKIYTIDLELSKVSDKYTWPSIGMATLIPKPDSDYGKITSDSSDYFTIYVGKTSRQDYEKYINKVVEKGFNIDHSKYKNSFEAKDSKGNKIDIYYKGFKTMKIDMYAPDEDEDTSDEEATTQSSSQPEQQESSQQPAQQTSTTGVRPEVKEQIDAYEKFFDEYVAFMKKYKDSNNAVSMAADYAKFMKKYTEYTQKFENIDDKGWNDAEVAYWLEVNGRVMGKLATIQ
;
A
#
# COMPACT_ATOMS: atom_id res chain seq x y z
N MET A 1 -22.96 12.98 -0.92
CA MET A 1 -22.51 12.20 0.25
C MET A 1 -21.01 12.03 0.13
N LYS A 2 -20.23 12.50 1.11
CA LYS A 2 -18.77 12.36 1.08
C LYS A 2 -18.47 10.89 1.42
N LYS A 3 -18.12 10.07 0.43
CA LYS A 3 -17.44 8.80 0.70
C LYS A 3 -16.04 9.18 1.18
N ILE A 4 -15.80 9.07 2.49
CA ILE A 4 -14.46 9.21 3.03
C ILE A 4 -13.91 7.80 3.03
N THR A 5 -13.04 7.52 2.06
CA THR A 5 -12.22 6.32 2.05
C THR A 5 -11.30 6.42 3.27
N ILE A 6 -11.70 5.81 4.39
CA ILE A 6 -10.84 5.67 5.55
C ILE A 6 -9.80 4.64 5.15
N PHE A 7 -8.65 5.11 4.70
CA PHE A 7 -7.49 4.27 4.51
C PHE A 7 -7.13 3.63 5.86
N LEU A 8 -7.48 2.35 6.03
CA LEU A 8 -6.99 1.49 7.09
C LEU A 8 -5.49 1.15 6.89
N SER A 9 -4.73 2.02 6.22
CA SER A 9 -3.29 1.86 5.96
C SER A 9 -2.42 2.09 7.20
N VAL A 10 -3.02 2.58 8.30
CA VAL A 10 -2.33 2.77 9.58
C VAL A 10 -2.11 1.46 10.33
N LEU A 11 -2.86 0.39 10.04
CA LEU A 11 -2.73 -0.87 10.79
C LEU A 11 -1.61 -1.78 10.28
N LEU A 12 -1.30 -1.77 8.98
CA LEU A 12 -0.19 -2.59 8.45
C LEU A 12 1.19 -2.04 8.83
N SER A 13 1.29 -0.74 9.11
CA SER A 13 2.52 -0.09 9.56
C SER A 13 2.77 -0.26 11.08
N VAL A 14 1.83 -0.83 11.84
CA VAL A 14 2.02 -1.19 13.26
C VAL A 14 2.49 -2.64 13.42
N PHE A 15 2.33 -3.50 12.41
CA PHE A 15 2.73 -4.92 12.51
C PHE A 15 4.22 -5.21 12.28
N ILE A 16 5.07 -4.20 12.06
CA ILE A 16 6.53 -4.37 12.07
C ILE A 16 7.11 -4.27 13.50
N LEU A 17 6.31 -4.01 14.54
CA LEU A 17 6.78 -3.98 15.94
C LEU A 17 6.63 -5.31 16.69
N VAL A 18 6.88 -6.43 16.00
CA VAL A 18 7.41 -7.64 16.66
C VAL A 18 8.84 -7.93 16.16
N GLY A 19 9.63 -6.87 16.04
CA GLY A 19 11.05 -6.89 16.36
C GLY A 19 11.23 -6.26 17.73
N CYS A 20 11.09 -7.05 18.79
CA CYS A 20 11.38 -6.64 20.16
C CYS A 20 12.69 -5.86 20.23
N GLY A 21 12.66 -4.66 20.83
CA GLY A 21 13.80 -3.80 21.15
C GLY A 21 15.14 -4.30 20.60
N GLY A 22 15.40 -4.02 19.32
CA GLY A 22 16.64 -4.46 18.68
C GLY A 22 17.81 -4.08 19.56
N LYS A 23 18.52 -5.09 20.09
CA LYS A 23 19.90 -4.87 20.52
C LYS A 23 20.54 -4.19 19.32
N LYS A 24 21.13 -3.02 19.53
CA LYS A 24 21.90 -2.36 18.47
C LYS A 24 23.03 -3.31 18.09
N GLU A 25 22.82 -4.07 17.02
CA GLU A 25 23.77 -5.08 16.59
C GLU A 25 24.95 -4.38 15.96
N LYS A 26 26.14 -4.89 16.25
CA LYS A 26 27.34 -4.41 15.58
C LYS A 26 27.15 -4.68 14.10
N LEU A 27 27.40 -3.69 13.23
CA LEU A 27 27.20 -3.83 11.80
C LEU A 27 28.02 -5.02 11.25
N GLU A 28 27.30 -6.08 10.87
CA GLU A 28 27.79 -7.19 10.05
C GLU A 28 27.32 -6.95 8.61
N TRP A 29 28.21 -7.12 7.65
CA TRP A 29 27.91 -6.86 6.24
C TRP A 29 28.08 -8.17 5.47
N PRO A 30 26.98 -8.88 5.15
CA PRO A 30 27.07 -10.20 4.55
C PRO A 30 27.68 -10.11 3.15
N ASP A 31 28.46 -11.12 2.75
CA ASP A 31 29.00 -11.22 1.39
C ASP A 31 27.99 -11.91 0.48
N ASN A 32 27.12 -11.15 -0.18
CA ASN A 32 26.10 -11.71 -1.08
C ASN A 32 25.93 -10.84 -2.33
N LYS A 33 25.04 -11.26 -3.25
CA LYS A 33 24.83 -10.57 -4.53
C LYS A 33 24.30 -9.13 -4.36
N LEU A 34 23.49 -8.86 -3.34
CA LEU A 34 22.84 -7.58 -3.09
C LEU A 34 23.82 -6.58 -2.45
N THR A 35 24.50 -6.98 -1.38
CA THR A 35 25.47 -6.13 -0.67
C THR A 35 26.70 -5.78 -1.49
N LYS A 36 26.97 -6.50 -2.58
CA LYS A 36 28.00 -6.16 -3.59
C LYS A 36 27.61 -4.98 -4.48
N LEU A 37 26.32 -4.70 -4.64
CA LEU A 37 25.81 -3.62 -5.50
C LEU A 37 26.02 -2.24 -4.87
N ILE A 38 25.96 -2.15 -3.56
CA ILE A 38 26.00 -0.89 -2.81
C ILE A 38 27.23 -0.85 -1.87
N PRO A 39 27.70 0.34 -1.45
CA PRO A 39 28.82 0.42 -0.51
C PRO A 39 28.37 -0.04 0.89
N LYS A 40 29.30 -0.57 1.69
CA LYS A 40 29.02 -0.80 3.11
C LYS A 40 28.83 0.55 3.83
N PRO A 41 27.77 0.75 4.63
CA PRO A 41 27.60 1.92 5.46
C PRO A 41 28.78 2.16 6.42
N ASP A 42 29.22 3.41 6.53
CA ASP A 42 30.17 3.82 7.57
C ASP A 42 29.44 4.00 8.91
N ALA A 43 29.11 2.88 9.54
CA ALA A 43 28.34 2.85 10.77
C ALA A 43 28.84 1.78 11.73
N LYS A 44 28.69 2.05 13.02
CA LYS A 44 29.01 1.07 14.07
C LYS A 44 27.90 0.04 14.27
N TYR A 45 26.65 0.46 14.07
CA TYR A 45 25.46 -0.35 14.34
C TYR A 45 24.48 -0.27 13.18
N ALA A 46 24.04 -1.43 12.70
CA ALA A 46 22.99 -1.56 11.70
C ALA A 46 22.32 -2.92 11.81
N GLU A 47 21.04 -2.96 11.45
CA GLU A 47 20.27 -4.19 11.25
C GLU A 47 20.24 -4.43 9.75
N VAL A 48 20.61 -5.64 9.31
CA VAL A 48 20.73 -6.01 7.90
C VAL A 48 19.87 -7.25 7.66
N GLU A 49 18.86 -7.09 6.82
CA GLU A 49 17.98 -8.18 6.41
C GLU A 49 18.12 -8.41 4.92
N THR A 50 18.36 -9.65 4.52
CA THR A 50 18.56 -10.03 3.13
C THR A 50 17.54 -11.06 2.72
N TYR A 51 16.89 -10.79 1.60
CA TYR A 51 15.95 -11.68 0.92
C TYR A 51 16.54 -12.10 -0.42
N ASP A 52 15.79 -12.91 -1.18
CA ASP A 52 16.27 -13.42 -2.46
C ASP A 52 16.51 -12.29 -3.49
N GLU A 53 15.69 -11.25 -3.46
CA GLU A 53 15.73 -10.15 -4.45
C GLU A 53 15.72 -8.75 -3.83
N SER A 54 15.72 -8.66 -2.49
CA SER A 54 15.76 -7.37 -1.77
C SER A 54 16.69 -7.40 -0.56
N LEU A 55 17.19 -6.22 -0.20
CA LEU A 55 18.04 -5.97 0.95
C LEU A 55 17.47 -4.76 1.68
N ASP A 56 17.18 -4.96 2.96
CA ASP A 56 16.65 -3.92 3.85
C ASP A 56 17.67 -3.69 4.97
N VAL A 57 18.05 -2.44 5.20
CA VAL A 57 19.05 -2.10 6.21
C VAL A 57 18.60 -0.89 7.01
N THR A 58 18.60 -1.02 8.34
CA THR A 58 18.43 0.14 9.24
C THR A 58 19.76 0.52 9.86
N VAL A 59 20.26 1.70 9.52
CA VAL A 59 21.56 2.22 9.99
C VAL A 59 21.35 3.22 11.13
N HIS A 60 21.97 2.93 12.28
CA HIS A 60 21.72 3.67 13.53
C HIS A 60 22.75 4.76 13.82
N LYS A 61 22.33 5.77 14.61
CA LYS A 61 23.18 6.85 15.14
C LYS A 61 23.91 7.65 14.06
N GLN A 62 23.19 8.03 13.03
CA GLN A 62 23.72 8.71 11.85
C GLN A 62 23.41 10.21 11.91
N SER A 63 24.34 11.02 11.41
CA SER A 63 24.10 12.45 11.15
C SER A 63 23.55 12.66 9.73
N PRO A 64 22.91 13.81 9.46
CA PRO A 64 22.51 14.17 8.11
C PRO A 64 23.69 14.21 7.12
N GLU A 65 24.89 14.57 7.58
CA GLU A 65 26.11 14.61 6.76
C GLU A 65 26.60 13.20 6.42
N GLN A 66 26.50 12.25 7.36
CA GLN A 66 26.83 10.85 7.11
C GLN A 66 25.87 10.23 6.09
N PHE A 67 24.56 10.51 6.21
CA PHE A 67 23.57 10.12 5.22
C PHE A 67 23.91 10.69 3.82
N LYS A 68 24.15 12.01 3.73
CA LYS A 68 24.55 12.65 2.46
C LYS A 68 25.84 12.07 1.88
N SER A 69 26.79 11.67 2.72
CA SER A 69 28.02 11.00 2.28
C SER A 69 27.70 9.62 1.71
N TYR A 70 26.82 8.85 2.35
CA TYR A 70 26.41 7.54 1.87
C TYR A 70 25.68 7.62 0.53
N VAL A 71 24.75 8.58 0.36
CA VAL A 71 24.10 8.87 -0.93
C VAL A 71 25.13 9.12 -2.05
N LYS A 72 26.22 9.84 -1.78
CA LYS A 72 27.29 10.05 -2.77
C LYS A 72 28.01 8.77 -3.16
N GLU A 73 28.26 7.88 -2.21
CA GLU A 73 28.89 6.58 -2.50
C GLU A 73 27.95 5.66 -3.29
N VAL A 74 26.65 5.67 -2.97
CA VAL A 74 25.60 4.98 -3.75
C VAL A 74 25.52 5.50 -5.19
N LYS A 75 25.57 6.83 -5.39
CA LYS A 75 25.67 7.44 -6.73
C LYS A 75 26.89 6.94 -7.50
N LYS A 76 28.06 6.84 -6.85
CA LYS A 76 29.29 6.29 -7.47
C LYS A 76 29.17 4.82 -7.86
N LYS A 77 28.29 4.04 -7.21
CA LYS A 77 27.95 2.67 -7.60
C LYS A 77 27.01 2.59 -8.81
N GLY A 78 26.52 3.73 -9.30
CA GLY A 78 25.73 3.83 -10.52
C GLY A 78 24.23 3.99 -10.30
N PHE A 79 23.77 4.17 -9.05
CA PHE A 79 22.38 4.51 -8.74
C PHE A 79 22.17 6.02 -8.92
N ASP A 80 22.13 6.46 -10.17
CA ASP A 80 22.06 7.87 -10.59
C ASP A 80 21.03 8.14 -11.69
N ASN A 81 20.18 7.15 -12.01
CA ASN A 81 19.12 7.26 -13.02
C ASN A 81 17.75 7.44 -12.35
N ASP A 82 16.88 8.23 -12.99
CA ASP A 82 15.53 8.56 -12.52
C ASP A 82 15.50 8.97 -11.04
N VAL A 83 16.42 9.86 -10.68
CA VAL A 83 16.62 10.31 -9.29
C VAL A 83 15.41 11.08 -8.77
N VAL A 84 14.94 10.67 -7.59
CA VAL A 84 14.03 11.44 -6.74
C VAL A 84 14.76 11.75 -5.44
N ASP A 85 14.91 13.04 -5.12
CA ASP A 85 15.63 13.52 -3.94
C ASP A 85 14.73 14.53 -3.24
N GLU A 86 14.12 14.11 -2.13
CA GLU A 86 13.14 14.92 -1.41
C GLU A 86 13.61 15.19 0.02
N ASN A 87 13.22 16.34 0.54
CA ASN A 87 13.61 16.75 1.87
C ASN A 87 12.50 17.57 2.51
N ASP A 88 11.85 16.98 3.52
CA ASP A 88 10.79 17.63 4.29
C ASP A 88 11.26 17.93 5.73
N SER A 89 10.36 18.20 6.67
CA SER A 89 10.73 18.53 8.07
C SER A 89 11.20 17.32 8.89
N MET A 90 10.76 16.11 8.54
CA MET A 90 11.01 14.86 9.26
C MET A 90 12.03 13.96 8.57
N TYR A 91 12.04 13.95 7.24
CA TYR A 91 12.79 13.01 6.42
C TYR A 91 13.65 13.71 5.36
N THR A 92 14.67 12.97 4.91
CA THR A 92 15.40 13.23 3.66
C THR A 92 15.46 11.91 2.91
N THR A 93 14.93 11.86 1.70
CA THR A 93 14.85 10.65 0.89
C THR A 93 15.68 10.74 -0.38
N TYR A 94 16.16 9.61 -0.85
CA TYR A 94 16.86 9.47 -2.11
C TYR A 94 16.45 8.14 -2.77
N GLU A 95 15.72 8.22 -3.88
CA GLU A 95 15.39 7.08 -4.73
C GLU A 95 16.18 7.20 -6.05
N ALA A 96 16.75 6.09 -6.52
CA ALA A 96 17.39 6.03 -7.82
C ALA A 96 17.49 4.61 -8.36
N TYR A 97 17.83 4.51 -9.64
CA TYR A 97 18.02 3.25 -10.35
C TYR A 97 19.43 3.13 -10.91
N ASP A 98 19.97 1.92 -10.92
CA ASP A 98 21.18 1.62 -11.66
C ASP A 98 20.91 1.33 -13.15
N LYS A 99 21.96 1.14 -13.94
CA LYS A 99 21.85 0.85 -15.39
C LYS A 99 21.14 -0.47 -15.71
N LYS A 100 21.00 -1.37 -14.74
CA LYS A 100 20.27 -2.63 -14.87
C LYS A 100 18.82 -2.50 -14.39
N GLY A 101 18.44 -1.37 -13.81
CA GLY A 101 17.12 -1.14 -13.25
C GLY A 101 16.94 -1.68 -11.84
N ASN A 102 18.03 -2.01 -11.13
CA ASN A 102 17.94 -2.24 -9.69
C ASN A 102 17.60 -0.89 -9.03
N SER A 103 16.65 -0.89 -8.10
CA SER A 103 16.21 0.33 -7.41
C SER A 103 16.83 0.39 -6.02
N ILE A 104 17.16 1.60 -5.58
CA ILE A 104 17.52 1.88 -4.20
C ILE A 104 16.66 3.03 -3.69
N GLU A 105 16.11 2.88 -2.49
CA GLU A 105 15.48 3.93 -1.71
C GLU A 105 16.27 4.09 -0.41
N LEU A 106 16.63 5.33 -0.10
CA LEU A 106 17.29 5.71 1.13
C LEU A 106 16.42 6.72 1.84
N SER A 107 16.12 6.51 3.13
CA SER A 107 15.31 7.46 3.91
C SER A 107 15.96 7.76 5.25
N TYR A 108 16.29 9.02 5.50
CA TYR A 108 16.87 9.48 6.76
C TYR A 108 15.81 10.13 7.65
N ASP A 109 15.55 9.51 8.80
CA ASP A 109 14.71 10.06 9.86
C ASP A 109 15.52 11.02 10.74
N LYS A 110 15.21 12.32 10.65
CA LYS A 110 15.92 13.39 11.36
C LYS A 110 15.74 13.32 12.87
N LYS A 111 14.59 12.83 13.33
CA LYS A 111 14.24 12.74 14.75
C LYS A 111 14.95 11.56 15.40
N LYS A 112 14.91 10.39 14.76
CA LYS A 112 15.52 9.16 15.26
C LYS A 112 17.01 9.08 14.97
N LYS A 113 17.52 9.89 14.02
CA LYS A 113 18.93 9.88 13.58
C LYS A 113 19.34 8.50 13.07
N ILE A 114 18.49 7.94 12.21
CA ILE A 114 18.69 6.67 11.51
C ILE A 114 18.45 6.90 10.02
N TYR A 115 19.02 6.06 9.16
CA TYR A 115 18.52 5.94 7.79
C TYR A 115 18.26 4.49 7.42
N THR A 116 17.27 4.28 6.56
CA THR A 116 17.00 2.99 5.92
C THR A 116 17.67 2.91 4.55
N ILE A 117 17.97 1.69 4.11
CA ILE A 117 18.39 1.35 2.77
C ILE A 117 17.50 0.21 2.30
N ASP A 118 16.69 0.47 1.30
CA ASP A 118 15.83 -0.53 0.68
C ASP A 118 16.32 -0.71 -0.77
N LEU A 119 16.90 -1.86 -1.05
CA LEU A 119 17.49 -2.19 -2.36
C LEU A 119 16.71 -3.35 -2.96
N GLU A 120 16.19 -3.18 -4.18
CA GLU A 120 15.52 -4.26 -4.92
C GLU A 120 16.23 -4.56 -6.24
N LEU A 121 16.31 -5.84 -6.59
CA LEU A 121 16.75 -6.25 -7.92
C LEU A 121 15.71 -5.91 -8.99
N SER A 122 16.21 -5.59 -10.17
CA SER A 122 15.42 -5.26 -11.35
C SER A 122 14.40 -6.35 -11.69
N LYS A 123 13.12 -5.98 -11.71
CA LYS A 123 11.99 -6.83 -12.15
C LYS A 123 11.76 -6.74 -13.68
N VAL A 124 12.63 -6.04 -14.41
CA VAL A 124 12.39 -5.62 -15.79
C VAL A 124 13.54 -5.93 -16.76
N SER A 125 14.54 -6.68 -16.30
CA SER A 125 15.71 -7.05 -17.11
C SER A 125 15.46 -8.24 -18.05
N ASP A 126 14.60 -9.15 -17.65
CA ASP A 126 14.38 -10.43 -18.34
C ASP A 126 13.17 -10.38 -19.26
N LYS A 127 13.07 -11.36 -20.17
CA LYS A 127 11.88 -11.53 -21.00
C LYS A 127 10.83 -12.35 -20.27
N TYR A 128 9.55 -12.04 -20.49
CA TYR A 128 8.43 -12.84 -20.00
C TYR A 128 7.62 -13.44 -21.15
N THR A 129 6.87 -14.49 -20.83
CA THR A 129 5.82 -15.03 -21.72
C THR A 129 4.47 -14.56 -21.20
N TRP A 130 3.66 -13.97 -22.06
CA TRP A 130 2.33 -13.52 -21.66
C TRP A 130 1.43 -14.73 -21.39
N PRO A 131 0.72 -14.79 -20.25
CA PRO A 131 -0.17 -15.90 -19.96
C PRO A 131 -1.31 -15.98 -20.97
N SER A 132 -1.68 -17.21 -21.35
CA SER A 132 -2.80 -17.48 -22.26
C SER A 132 -4.08 -17.86 -21.52
N ILE A 133 -4.05 -17.86 -20.18
CA ILE A 133 -5.18 -18.19 -19.28
C ILE A 133 -5.22 -17.18 -18.14
N GLY A 134 -6.31 -17.19 -17.35
CA GLY A 134 -6.46 -16.33 -16.18
C GLY A 134 -6.67 -14.86 -16.53
N MET A 135 -6.44 -13.99 -15.55
CA MET A 135 -6.72 -12.55 -15.62
C MET A 135 -6.00 -11.83 -16.75
N ALA A 136 -4.80 -12.26 -17.09
CA ALA A 136 -4.02 -11.65 -18.18
C ALA A 136 -4.74 -11.71 -19.55
N THR A 137 -5.73 -12.61 -19.72
CA THR A 137 -6.55 -12.70 -20.94
C THR A 137 -7.61 -11.61 -21.04
N LEU A 138 -7.94 -10.95 -19.92
CA LEU A 138 -8.93 -9.87 -19.86
C LEU A 138 -8.38 -8.55 -20.42
N ILE A 139 -7.07 -8.39 -20.49
CA ILE A 139 -6.38 -7.18 -20.95
C ILE A 139 -5.48 -7.46 -22.16
N PRO A 140 -5.20 -6.46 -23.01
CA PRO A 140 -4.25 -6.63 -24.11
C PRO A 140 -2.84 -6.86 -23.56
N LYS A 141 -2.03 -7.68 -24.23
CA LYS A 141 -0.61 -7.79 -23.91
C LYS A 141 0.09 -6.44 -24.13
N PRO A 142 0.95 -5.98 -23.19
CA PRO A 142 1.81 -4.82 -23.38
C PRO A 142 2.76 -4.98 -24.59
N ASP A 143 3.18 -3.86 -25.17
CA ASP A 143 4.03 -3.87 -26.38
C ASP A 143 5.47 -4.36 -26.09
N SER A 144 5.94 -4.22 -24.85
CA SER A 144 7.26 -4.70 -24.43
C SER A 144 7.20 -6.16 -24.00
N ASP A 145 8.25 -6.92 -24.34
CA ASP A 145 8.43 -8.31 -23.88
C ASP A 145 9.33 -8.43 -22.66
N TYR A 146 9.74 -7.30 -22.06
CA TYR A 146 10.68 -7.26 -20.94
C TYR A 146 9.94 -6.96 -19.65
N GLY A 147 10.21 -7.72 -18.59
CA GLY A 147 9.38 -7.69 -17.39
C GLY A 147 9.43 -8.98 -16.58
N LYS A 148 8.63 -9.00 -15.52
CA LYS A 148 8.47 -10.14 -14.62
C LYS A 148 7.03 -10.20 -14.13
N ILE A 149 6.43 -11.37 -14.27
CA ILE A 149 5.16 -11.71 -13.63
C ILE A 149 5.51 -12.15 -12.21
N THR A 150 4.93 -11.49 -11.20
CA THR A 150 5.17 -11.80 -9.79
C THR A 150 3.99 -12.52 -9.14
N SER A 151 2.82 -12.48 -9.76
CA SER A 151 1.66 -13.28 -9.38
C SER A 151 0.80 -13.58 -10.60
N ASP A 152 0.29 -14.81 -10.67
CA ASP A 152 -0.62 -15.28 -11.73
C ASP A 152 -1.55 -16.35 -11.13
N SER A 153 -2.73 -15.92 -10.66
CA SER A 153 -3.80 -16.78 -10.15
C SER A 153 -5.15 -16.38 -10.76
N SER A 154 -6.21 -17.09 -10.37
CA SER A 154 -7.58 -16.70 -10.74
C SER A 154 -8.00 -15.38 -10.12
N ASP A 155 -7.41 -15.00 -8.99
CA ASP A 155 -7.91 -13.91 -8.14
C ASP A 155 -6.96 -12.71 -8.14
N TYR A 156 -5.69 -12.92 -8.52
CA TYR A 156 -4.68 -11.88 -8.54
C TYR A 156 -3.68 -12.07 -9.68
N PHE A 157 -3.40 -11.00 -10.41
CA PHE A 157 -2.34 -10.96 -11.42
C PHE A 157 -1.48 -9.71 -11.26
N THR A 158 -0.16 -9.89 -11.19
CA THR A 158 0.80 -8.78 -11.18
C THR A 158 1.92 -8.99 -12.17
N ILE A 159 2.16 -7.95 -12.97
CA ILE A 159 3.31 -7.89 -13.87
C ILE A 159 4.00 -6.53 -13.80
N TYR A 160 5.33 -6.57 -13.84
CA TYR A 160 6.19 -5.42 -14.11
C TYR A 160 6.64 -5.48 -15.55
N VAL A 161 6.47 -4.39 -16.30
CA VAL A 161 6.76 -4.30 -17.74
C VAL A 161 7.79 -3.20 -17.96
N GLY A 162 9.01 -3.62 -18.28
CA GLY A 162 10.15 -2.75 -18.60
C GLY A 162 10.09 -2.14 -19.98
N LYS A 163 10.98 -1.16 -20.22
CA LYS A 163 11.10 -0.44 -21.51
C LYS A 163 9.80 0.22 -21.95
N THR A 164 8.91 0.51 -21.01
CA THR A 164 7.65 1.18 -21.25
C THR A 164 7.89 2.68 -21.16
N SER A 165 7.95 3.37 -22.31
CA SER A 165 8.06 4.83 -22.26
C SER A 165 6.79 5.44 -21.68
N ARG A 166 6.86 6.71 -21.26
CA ARG A 166 5.68 7.42 -20.80
C ARG A 166 4.55 7.43 -21.84
N GLN A 167 4.89 7.54 -23.12
CA GLN A 167 3.91 7.49 -24.19
C GLN A 167 3.29 6.09 -24.34
N ASP A 168 4.08 5.03 -24.16
CA ASP A 168 3.60 3.65 -24.26
C ASP A 168 2.69 3.29 -23.09
N TYR A 169 2.98 3.81 -21.89
CA TYR A 169 2.08 3.72 -20.73
C TYR A 169 0.71 4.35 -21.01
N GLU A 170 0.67 5.59 -21.50
CA GLU A 170 -0.59 6.27 -21.83
C GLU A 170 -1.37 5.54 -22.95
N LYS A 171 -0.66 5.05 -23.98
CA LYS A 171 -1.26 4.23 -25.03
C LYS A 171 -1.84 2.93 -24.46
N TYR A 172 -1.13 2.28 -23.53
CA TYR A 172 -1.58 1.04 -22.94
C TYR A 172 -2.83 1.22 -22.10
N ILE A 173 -2.92 2.30 -21.31
CA ILE A 173 -4.16 2.67 -20.59
C ILE A 173 -5.33 2.78 -21.58
N ASN A 174 -5.17 3.45 -22.72
CA ASN A 174 -6.24 3.56 -23.71
C ASN A 174 -6.67 2.18 -24.23
N LYS A 175 -5.73 1.27 -24.54
CA LYS A 175 -6.06 -0.10 -24.96
C LYS A 175 -6.82 -0.88 -23.87
N VAL A 176 -6.49 -0.66 -22.60
CA VAL A 176 -7.18 -1.26 -21.44
C VAL A 176 -8.61 -0.72 -21.30
N VAL A 177 -8.79 0.59 -21.46
CA VAL A 177 -10.11 1.25 -21.46
C VAL A 177 -10.97 0.73 -22.62
N GLU A 178 -10.42 0.64 -23.83
CA GLU A 178 -11.08 0.07 -25.01
C GLU A 178 -11.47 -1.41 -24.81
N LYS A 179 -10.73 -2.12 -23.96
CA LYS A 179 -11.00 -3.53 -23.64
C LYS A 179 -12.15 -3.71 -22.62
N GLY A 180 -12.58 -2.64 -21.95
CA GLY A 180 -13.75 -2.64 -21.06
C GLY A 180 -13.46 -2.22 -19.63
N PHE A 181 -12.21 -1.92 -19.26
CA PHE A 181 -11.88 -1.38 -17.93
C PHE A 181 -12.07 0.14 -17.92
N ASN A 182 -13.33 0.56 -17.85
CA ASN A 182 -13.74 1.97 -17.94
C ASN A 182 -14.77 2.39 -16.88
N ILE A 183 -15.16 1.47 -15.99
CA ILE A 183 -16.09 1.71 -14.89
C ILE A 183 -15.31 2.15 -13.65
N ASP A 184 -15.88 3.06 -12.85
CA ASP A 184 -15.31 3.55 -11.58
C ASP A 184 -13.82 3.90 -11.69
N HIS A 185 -13.47 4.63 -12.77
CA HIS A 185 -12.08 4.87 -13.10
C HIS A 185 -11.54 6.16 -12.48
N SER A 186 -10.30 6.11 -12.02
CA SER A 186 -9.52 7.29 -11.63
C SER A 186 -8.21 7.32 -12.41
N LYS A 187 -7.80 8.50 -12.85
CA LYS A 187 -6.52 8.70 -13.53
C LYS A 187 -5.74 9.84 -12.89
N TYR A 188 -4.53 9.52 -12.46
CA TYR A 188 -3.56 10.46 -11.93
C TYR A 188 -2.31 10.48 -12.80
N LYS A 189 -1.32 11.29 -12.40
CA LYS A 189 -0.07 11.39 -13.15
C LYS A 189 0.63 10.03 -13.28
N ASN A 190 0.72 9.20 -12.25
CA ASN A 190 1.49 7.95 -12.32
C ASN A 190 0.64 6.71 -12.04
N SER A 191 -0.68 6.85 -12.04
CA SER A 191 -1.58 5.75 -11.77
C SER A 191 -2.88 5.88 -12.57
N PHE A 192 -3.43 4.74 -12.92
CA PHE A 192 -4.77 4.57 -13.47
C PHE A 192 -5.40 3.39 -12.77
N GLU A 193 -6.63 3.54 -12.33
CA GLU A 193 -7.45 2.46 -11.78
C GLU A 193 -8.79 2.44 -12.50
N ALA A 194 -9.36 1.25 -12.66
CA ALA A 194 -10.70 1.06 -13.21
C ALA A 194 -11.24 -0.33 -12.88
N LYS A 195 -12.54 -0.51 -13.09
CA LYS A 195 -13.21 -1.81 -13.10
C LYS A 195 -13.71 -2.15 -14.50
N ASP A 196 -13.85 -3.44 -14.78
CA ASP A 196 -14.66 -3.93 -15.91
C ASP A 196 -16.13 -4.16 -15.51
N SER A 197 -16.96 -4.57 -16.47
CA SER A 197 -18.39 -4.83 -16.24
C SER A 197 -18.68 -6.03 -15.33
N LYS A 198 -17.67 -6.84 -15.01
CA LYS A 198 -17.78 -8.00 -14.11
C LYS A 198 -17.20 -7.71 -12.73
N GLY A 199 -16.82 -6.46 -12.46
CA GLY A 199 -16.25 -6.03 -11.18
C GLY A 199 -14.75 -6.34 -11.02
N ASN A 200 -14.07 -6.91 -12.03
CA ASN A 200 -12.62 -7.09 -11.94
C ASN A 200 -11.94 -5.72 -11.88
N LYS A 201 -11.03 -5.54 -10.93
CA LYS A 201 -10.29 -4.30 -10.76
C LYS A 201 -8.94 -4.38 -11.48
N ILE A 202 -8.52 -3.27 -12.09
CA ILE A 202 -7.16 -3.07 -12.58
C ILE A 202 -6.54 -1.81 -11.97
N ASP A 203 -5.31 -1.91 -11.52
CA ASP A 203 -4.46 -0.79 -11.12
C ASP A 203 -3.18 -0.78 -11.98
N ILE A 204 -2.90 0.33 -12.66
CA ILE A 204 -1.74 0.48 -13.56
C ILE A 204 -0.88 1.66 -13.10
N TYR A 205 0.34 1.37 -12.66
CA TYR A 205 1.29 2.37 -12.15
C TYR A 205 2.43 2.61 -13.14
N TYR A 206 2.82 3.88 -13.31
CA TYR A 206 4.07 4.25 -13.99
C TYR A 206 5.15 4.54 -12.94
N LYS A 207 6.14 3.65 -12.87
CA LYS A 207 7.28 3.73 -11.95
C LYS A 207 8.54 4.25 -12.66
N GLY A 208 9.58 4.50 -11.88
CA GLY A 208 10.90 4.84 -12.42
C GLY A 208 11.45 3.76 -13.35
N PHE A 209 12.51 4.12 -14.07
CA PHE A 209 13.22 3.26 -15.02
C PHE A 209 12.34 2.73 -16.16
N LYS A 210 11.39 3.55 -16.63
CA LYS A 210 10.45 3.20 -17.73
C LYS A 210 9.72 1.88 -17.45
N THR A 211 9.20 1.76 -16.23
CA THR A 211 8.53 0.55 -15.74
C THR A 211 7.05 0.81 -15.57
N MET A 212 6.22 -0.02 -16.16
CA MET A 212 4.79 -0.06 -15.89
C MET A 212 4.48 -1.26 -15.01
N LYS A 213 3.80 -1.06 -13.89
CA LYS A 213 3.25 -2.14 -13.06
C LYS A 213 1.76 -2.26 -13.35
N ILE A 214 1.28 -3.48 -13.57
CA ILE A 214 -0.14 -3.79 -13.69
C ILE A 214 -0.47 -4.76 -12.55
N ASP A 215 -1.47 -4.40 -11.75
CA ASP A 215 -2.12 -5.28 -10.78
C ASP A 215 -3.57 -5.48 -11.19
N MET A 216 -4.06 -6.71 -11.08
CA MET A 216 -5.46 -7.05 -11.32
C MET A 216 -6.00 -7.90 -10.19
N TYR A 217 -7.27 -7.69 -9.87
CA TYR A 217 -7.98 -8.35 -8.78
C TYR A 217 -9.32 -8.83 -9.28
N ALA A 218 -9.73 -10.01 -8.82
CA ALA A 218 -11.09 -10.51 -9.04
C ALA A 218 -12.06 -9.62 -8.25
N PRO A 219 -13.36 -9.57 -8.63
CA PRO A 219 -14.36 -9.00 -7.76
C PRO A 219 -14.37 -9.73 -6.41
N ASP A 220 -14.60 -8.99 -5.34
CA ASP A 220 -14.81 -9.60 -4.02
C ASP A 220 -16.11 -10.44 -4.08
N GLU A 221 -16.08 -11.65 -3.53
CA GLU A 221 -17.18 -12.66 -3.65
C GLU A 221 -18.52 -12.22 -3.02
N ASP A 222 -18.59 -11.06 -2.36
CA ASP A 222 -19.80 -10.53 -1.72
C ASP A 222 -20.64 -9.58 -2.62
N GLU A 223 -20.22 -9.30 -3.87
CA GLU A 223 -21.02 -8.56 -4.86
C GLU A 223 -21.76 -9.50 -5.83
N ASP A 224 -22.74 -10.25 -5.32
CA ASP A 224 -23.66 -11.06 -6.13
C ASP A 224 -24.60 -10.14 -6.93
N THR A 225 -24.21 -9.79 -8.16
CA THR A 225 -25.07 -9.11 -9.13
C THR A 225 -25.89 -10.14 -9.88
N SER A 226 -26.97 -10.60 -9.25
CA SER A 226 -28.06 -11.29 -9.94
C SER A 226 -28.89 -10.25 -10.71
N ASP A 227 -28.60 -10.07 -11.99
CA ASP A 227 -29.59 -9.61 -12.97
C ASP A 227 -29.30 -10.34 -14.30
N GLU A 228 -29.80 -11.58 -14.40
CA GLU A 228 -29.99 -12.25 -15.68
C GLU A 228 -31.12 -11.54 -16.44
N GLU A 229 -30.74 -10.89 -17.55
CA GLU A 229 -31.67 -10.32 -18.52
C GLU A 229 -32.55 -11.41 -19.15
N ALA A 230 -33.84 -11.43 -18.79
CA ALA A 230 -34.87 -12.04 -19.61
C ALA A 230 -35.45 -11.01 -20.58
N THR A 231 -35.09 -11.16 -21.85
CA THR A 231 -35.59 -10.41 -23.00
C THR A 231 -37.11 -10.47 -23.14
N THR A 232 -37.80 -9.32 -23.18
CA THR A 232 -39.00 -9.15 -24.03
C THR A 232 -39.12 -7.69 -24.51
N GLN A 233 -39.24 -7.55 -25.84
CA GLN A 233 -39.47 -6.29 -26.55
C GLN A 233 -40.90 -5.77 -26.33
N SER A 234 -41.10 -4.45 -26.20
CA SER A 234 -42.02 -3.66 -27.07
C SER A 234 -42.07 -2.16 -26.72
N SER A 235 -41.44 -1.36 -27.60
CA SER A 235 -41.92 -0.13 -28.27
C SER A 235 -42.52 1.10 -27.51
N SER A 236 -41.91 2.26 -27.83
CA SER A 236 -42.48 3.62 -28.09
C SER A 236 -42.43 4.72 -26.99
N GLN A 237 -41.60 5.74 -27.24
CA GLN A 237 -41.49 7.13 -26.68
C GLN A 237 -42.79 7.98 -26.82
N PRO A 238 -42.91 9.25 -26.33
CA PRO A 238 -42.00 10.05 -25.47
C PRO A 238 -42.68 10.91 -24.34
N GLU A 239 -41.81 11.42 -23.44
CA GLU A 239 -41.86 12.67 -22.64
C GLU A 239 -43.15 13.17 -21.98
N GLN A 240 -43.14 13.27 -20.64
CA GLN A 240 -43.57 14.49 -19.94
C GLN A 240 -42.95 14.59 -18.54
N GLN A 241 -42.25 15.71 -18.29
CA GLN A 241 -41.83 16.18 -16.98
C GLN A 241 -43.06 16.60 -16.16
N GLU A 242 -43.21 16.07 -14.95
CA GLU A 242 -43.79 16.86 -13.86
C GLU A 242 -43.16 16.46 -12.52
N SER A 243 -42.68 17.49 -11.83
CA SER A 243 -42.03 17.47 -10.54
C SER A 243 -43.03 17.19 -9.43
N SER A 244 -42.77 16.20 -8.58
CA SER A 244 -43.31 16.13 -7.21
C SER A 244 -42.36 15.33 -6.31
N GLN A 245 -41.49 16.08 -5.63
CA GLN A 245 -40.86 15.75 -4.34
C GLN A 245 -41.99 15.39 -3.34
N GLN A 246 -41.95 14.45 -2.38
CA GLN A 246 -40.97 13.82 -1.49
C GLN A 246 -41.82 12.85 -0.58
N PRO A 247 -41.31 11.94 0.30
CA PRO A 247 -39.93 11.58 0.66
C PRO A 247 -39.55 10.09 0.54
N ALA A 248 -38.33 9.87 0.07
CA ALA A 248 -37.48 8.84 0.63
C ALA A 248 -37.22 9.15 2.12
N GLN A 249 -37.33 8.16 2.99
CA GLN A 249 -36.89 8.23 4.37
C GLN A 249 -35.39 8.51 4.40
N GLN A 250 -35.03 9.80 4.46
CA GLN A 250 -33.77 10.26 5.00
C GLN A 250 -33.87 10.21 6.52
N THR A 251 -33.22 9.24 7.15
CA THR A 251 -32.73 9.45 8.52
C THR A 251 -31.44 10.28 8.44
N SER A 252 -31.59 11.56 8.16
CA SER A 252 -30.56 12.56 8.43
C SER A 252 -30.44 12.71 9.94
N THR A 253 -29.67 11.84 10.60
CA THR A 253 -29.30 12.04 12.00
C THR A 253 -28.24 13.13 12.06
N THR A 254 -28.55 14.28 12.67
CA THR A 254 -27.65 15.43 12.84
C THR A 254 -26.54 15.18 13.89
N GLY A 255 -26.15 13.92 14.11
CA GLY A 255 -25.21 13.53 15.17
C GLY A 255 -24.55 12.18 14.90
N VAL A 256 -23.62 11.80 15.78
CA VAL A 256 -22.89 10.53 15.69
C VAL A 256 -23.87 9.39 15.95
N ARG A 257 -24.09 8.50 14.97
CA ARG A 257 -24.97 7.36 15.17
C ARG A 257 -24.39 6.43 16.26
N PRO A 258 -25.21 5.88 17.17
CA PRO A 258 -24.72 5.04 18.28
C PRO A 258 -23.83 3.88 17.82
N GLU A 259 -24.20 3.22 16.73
CA GLU A 259 -23.44 2.12 16.14
C GLU A 259 -22.07 2.55 15.61
N VAL A 260 -21.97 3.75 15.02
CA VAL A 260 -20.70 4.31 14.54
C VAL A 260 -19.84 4.74 15.73
N LYS A 261 -20.45 5.36 16.74
CA LYS A 261 -19.77 5.75 17.98
C LYS A 261 -19.18 4.55 18.71
N GLU A 262 -19.95 3.49 18.91
CA GLU A 262 -19.49 2.27 19.60
C GLU A 262 -18.25 1.68 18.94
N GLN A 263 -18.14 1.79 17.62
CA GLN A 263 -17.09 1.14 16.84
C GLN A 263 -15.82 2.00 16.77
N ILE A 264 -16.00 3.32 16.70
CA ILE A 264 -14.90 4.27 16.90
C ILE A 264 -14.36 4.17 18.36
N ASP A 265 -15.23 3.95 19.35
CA ASP A 265 -14.81 3.71 20.74
C ASP A 265 -14.09 2.36 20.89
N ALA A 266 -14.55 1.32 20.20
CA ALA A 266 -13.89 0.02 20.15
C ALA A 266 -12.51 0.10 19.49
N TYR A 267 -12.35 0.94 18.45
CA TYR A 267 -11.04 1.26 17.85
C TYR A 267 -10.10 1.88 18.87
N GLU A 268 -10.55 2.88 19.61
CA GLU A 268 -9.73 3.50 20.66
C GLU A 268 -9.30 2.50 21.73
N LYS A 269 -10.24 1.64 22.15
CA LYS A 269 -9.99 0.59 23.14
C LYS A 269 -9.02 -0.48 22.64
N PHE A 270 -9.10 -0.86 21.36
CA PHE A 270 -8.13 -1.77 20.74
C PHE A 270 -6.71 -1.18 20.86
N PHE A 271 -6.54 0.12 20.58
CA PHE A 271 -5.25 0.78 20.72
C PHE A 271 -4.81 0.97 22.18
N ASP A 272 -5.74 1.08 23.14
CA ASP A 272 -5.42 0.99 24.57
C ASP A 272 -4.83 -0.37 24.95
N GLU A 273 -5.45 -1.46 24.47
CA GLU A 273 -4.95 -2.82 24.68
C GLU A 273 -3.60 -3.04 24.00
N TYR A 274 -3.39 -2.49 22.79
CA TYR A 274 -2.12 -2.52 22.10
C TYR A 274 -1.03 -1.77 22.89
N VAL A 275 -1.31 -0.57 23.38
CA VAL A 275 -0.36 0.20 24.21
C VAL A 275 -0.04 -0.54 25.51
N ALA A 276 -1.04 -1.18 26.14
CA ALA A 276 -0.83 -2.00 27.33
C ALA A 276 0.03 -3.24 27.03
N PHE A 277 -0.22 -3.91 25.90
CA PHE A 277 0.60 -5.02 25.41
C PHE A 277 2.05 -4.58 25.20
N MET A 278 2.27 -3.48 24.48
CA MET A 278 3.61 -2.95 24.21
C MET A 278 4.34 -2.55 25.50
N LYS A 279 3.67 -1.96 26.48
CA LYS A 279 4.26 -1.65 27.81
C LYS A 279 4.57 -2.91 28.61
N LYS A 280 3.70 -3.91 28.59
CA LYS A 280 3.87 -5.18 29.31
C LYS A 280 5.08 -5.97 28.80
N TYR A 281 5.37 -5.92 27.51
CA TYR A 281 6.44 -6.70 26.88
C TYR A 281 7.70 -5.89 26.54
N LYS A 282 7.75 -4.58 26.83
CA LYS A 282 8.90 -3.70 26.52
C LYS A 282 10.26 -4.24 27.00
N ASP A 283 10.28 -4.95 28.14
CA ASP A 283 11.49 -5.51 28.76
C ASP A 283 11.33 -7.01 29.14
N SER A 284 10.36 -7.73 28.56
CA SER A 284 10.05 -9.12 28.95
C SER A 284 10.86 -10.17 28.17
N ASN A 285 11.50 -11.10 28.88
CA ASN A 285 12.15 -12.28 28.29
C ASN A 285 11.21 -13.50 28.16
N ASN A 286 9.91 -13.34 28.38
CA ASN A 286 8.94 -14.45 28.41
C ASN A 286 8.20 -14.60 27.08
N ALA A 287 8.89 -15.19 26.10
CA ALA A 287 8.39 -15.42 24.74
C ALA A 287 7.10 -16.26 24.68
N VAL A 288 6.89 -17.19 25.61
CA VAL A 288 5.71 -18.08 25.60
C VAL A 288 4.44 -17.33 26.00
N SER A 289 4.50 -16.48 27.02
CA SER A 289 3.34 -15.66 27.40
C SER A 289 3.04 -14.56 26.38
N MET A 290 4.06 -14.07 25.67
CA MET A 290 3.91 -13.12 24.57
C MET A 290 3.18 -13.74 23.37
N ALA A 291 3.55 -14.96 22.97
CA ALA A 291 2.89 -15.65 21.85
C ALA A 291 1.40 -15.90 22.11
N ALA A 292 1.04 -16.31 23.33
CA ALA A 292 -0.36 -16.55 23.69
C ALA A 292 -1.20 -15.26 23.73
N ASP A 293 -0.65 -14.16 24.25
CA ASP A 293 -1.36 -12.88 24.28
C ASP A 293 -1.39 -12.22 22.90
N TYR A 294 -0.39 -12.44 22.05
CA TYR A 294 -0.39 -12.04 20.63
C TYR A 294 -1.45 -12.78 19.82
N ALA A 295 -1.60 -14.10 19.99
CA ALA A 295 -2.65 -14.86 19.31
C ALA A 295 -4.07 -14.37 19.68
N LYS A 296 -4.30 -13.98 20.94
CA LYS A 296 -5.56 -13.35 21.37
C LYS A 296 -5.75 -11.98 20.72
N PHE A 297 -4.69 -11.19 20.60
CA PHE A 297 -4.72 -9.89 19.93
C PHE A 297 -5.06 -10.02 18.45
N MET A 298 -4.45 -10.97 17.74
CA MET A 298 -4.76 -11.26 16.34
C MET A 298 -6.22 -11.67 16.13
N LYS A 299 -6.78 -12.50 17.03
CA LYS A 299 -8.20 -12.84 16.97
C LYS A 299 -9.11 -11.62 17.13
N LYS A 300 -8.79 -10.73 18.08
CA LYS A 300 -9.54 -9.46 18.27
C LYS A 300 -9.42 -8.54 17.07
N TYR A 301 -8.25 -8.51 16.42
CA TYR A 301 -8.04 -7.75 15.18
C TYR A 301 -8.96 -8.25 14.06
N THR A 302 -9.03 -9.57 13.82
CA THR A 302 -9.94 -10.14 12.81
C THR A 302 -11.41 -9.83 13.11
N GLU A 303 -11.84 -10.00 14.37
CA GLU A 303 -13.21 -9.66 14.80
C GLU A 303 -13.54 -8.16 14.67
N TYR A 304 -12.53 -7.30 14.77
CA TYR A 304 -12.66 -5.85 14.61
C TYR A 304 -12.75 -5.45 13.14
N THR A 305 -11.86 -5.95 12.28
CA THR A 305 -11.85 -5.65 10.83
C THR A 305 -13.20 -5.98 10.19
N GLN A 306 -13.74 -7.18 10.46
CA GLN A 306 -15.06 -7.60 9.96
C GLN A 306 -16.19 -6.68 10.42
N LYS A 307 -16.12 -6.12 11.62
CA LYS A 307 -17.16 -5.22 12.16
C LYS A 307 -17.06 -3.80 11.60
N PHE A 308 -15.85 -3.36 11.25
CA PHE A 308 -15.62 -2.03 10.69
C PHE A 308 -16.06 -1.94 9.21
N GLU A 309 -15.79 -2.99 8.43
CA GLU A 309 -16.26 -3.12 7.04
C GLU A 309 -17.78 -2.96 6.92
N ASN A 310 -18.54 -3.61 7.81
CA ASN A 310 -20.01 -3.55 7.86
C ASN A 310 -20.62 -2.14 8.13
N ILE A 311 -19.81 -1.16 8.52
CA ILE A 311 -20.27 0.20 8.85
C ILE A 311 -19.87 1.20 7.78
N ASP A 312 -18.74 0.98 7.09
CA ASP A 312 -18.26 1.89 6.04
C ASP A 312 -19.22 1.96 4.85
N ASP A 313 -19.95 0.88 4.57
CA ASP A 313 -20.98 0.79 3.50
C ASP A 313 -22.16 1.75 3.68
N LYS A 314 -22.41 2.26 4.89
CA LYS A 314 -23.58 3.12 5.19
C LYS A 314 -23.33 4.60 4.99
N GLY A 315 -22.09 4.99 4.66
CA GLY A 315 -21.67 6.38 4.46
C GLY A 315 -21.73 7.22 5.74
N TRP A 316 -20.68 8.01 5.97
CA TRP A 316 -20.53 8.76 7.22
C TRP A 316 -21.05 10.19 7.10
N ASN A 317 -21.66 10.70 8.18
CA ASN A 317 -22.05 12.11 8.29
C ASN A 317 -20.92 12.97 8.87
N ASP A 318 -21.01 14.30 8.72
CA ASP A 318 -19.92 15.20 9.14
C ASP A 318 -19.62 15.12 10.66
N ALA A 319 -20.60 14.79 11.51
CA ALA A 319 -20.38 14.63 12.96
C ALA A 319 -19.60 13.36 13.29
N GLU A 320 -19.83 12.27 12.55
CA GLU A 320 -19.11 10.99 12.70
C GLU A 320 -17.66 11.10 12.25
N VAL A 321 -17.42 11.83 11.15
CA VAL A 321 -16.09 12.15 10.66
C VAL A 321 -15.31 12.96 11.68
N ALA A 322 -15.94 13.99 12.26
CA ALA A 322 -15.33 14.79 13.31
C ALA A 322 -14.99 13.94 14.54
N TYR A 323 -15.91 13.04 14.95
CA TYR A 323 -15.70 12.14 16.07
C TYR A 323 -14.52 11.18 15.84
N TRP A 324 -14.42 10.61 14.64
CA TRP A 324 -13.28 9.78 14.26
C TRP A 324 -11.95 10.52 14.26
N LEU A 325 -11.89 11.75 13.74
CA LEU A 325 -10.67 12.55 13.77
C LEU A 325 -10.21 12.83 15.20
N GLU A 326 -11.14 13.12 16.12
CA GLU A 326 -10.85 13.34 17.53
C GLU A 326 -10.28 12.07 18.19
N VAL A 327 -10.96 10.94 18.00
CA VAL A 327 -10.55 9.65 18.54
C VAL A 327 -9.21 9.21 17.97
N ASN A 328 -9.01 9.36 16.66
CA ASN A 328 -7.75 9.07 16.01
C ASN A 328 -6.61 9.95 16.57
N GLY A 329 -6.88 11.23 16.84
CA GLY A 329 -5.94 12.12 17.54
C GLY A 329 -5.53 11.59 18.93
N ARG A 330 -6.49 11.08 19.71
CA ARG A 330 -6.20 10.43 21.01
C ARG A 330 -5.38 9.15 20.84
N VAL A 331 -5.73 8.31 19.88
CA VAL A 331 -4.99 7.08 19.56
C VAL A 331 -3.53 7.39 19.19
N MET A 332 -3.29 8.38 18.33
CA MET A 332 -1.93 8.83 17.99
C MET A 332 -1.17 9.33 19.22
N GLY A 333 -1.85 10.06 20.12
CA GLY A 333 -1.28 10.47 21.41
C GLY A 333 -0.88 9.28 22.29
N LYS A 334 -1.70 8.23 22.36
CA LYS A 334 -1.43 6.99 23.12
C LYS A 334 -0.25 6.22 22.52
N LEU A 335 -0.19 6.09 21.20
CA LEU A 335 0.90 5.44 20.46
C LEU A 335 2.24 6.16 20.65
N ALA A 336 2.24 7.48 20.83
CA ALA A 336 3.46 8.22 21.16
C ALA A 336 4.04 7.83 22.54
N THR A 337 3.24 7.25 23.46
CA THR A 337 3.69 6.86 24.81
C THR A 337 4.47 5.55 24.87
N ILE A 338 4.49 4.76 23.79
CA ILE A 338 5.17 3.46 23.71
C ILE A 338 6.49 3.52 22.96
N GLN A 339 6.87 4.68 22.39
CA GLN A 339 8.17 4.91 21.78
C GLN A 339 9.34 4.82 22.78
#